data_AF-A0A4Q4WRG5-F1
#
_entry.id   AF-A0A4Q4WRG5-F1
#
_cell.length_a   1.000
_cell.length_b   1.000
_cell.length_c   1.000
_cell.angle_alpha   90.00
_cell.angle_beta   90.00
_cell.angle_gamma   90.00
#
_symmetry.space_group_name_H-M   'P 1'
#
loop_
_entity.id
_entity.type
_entity.pdbx_description
1 polymer ?
#
loop_
_entity_poly.entity_id
_entity_poly.type
_entity_poly.pdbx_seq_one_letter_code
_entity_poly.pdbx_strand_id
1 'polypeptide(L)'
;MTKERNFNPVQAQRKAEKAKAIKKGKAEAAARRNEKLAKRNPERLQKQIDDLKQITASGGKLTKHEESVLENLERDLKSVLKAREALGDRAPIFGRGGPRQGQQGNGVLGKRRRDGDDSSDSDVPDDVKNIPMPRDTPPPIPKEVLDQWYAKRRANRNANDTPLGQRDGGTPQQQGGTPAPVESKTVYEAKPVVRDLKKEAVSAFMPTAVMMKMQKGSGKGGLMEPEEADRLEKEGYLKTSAKSASPPIETSGPQKVTMEEVEDEE
;
A
#
# COMPACT_ATOMS: atom_id res chain seq x y z
N MET A 1 -14.33 58.64 -12.85
CA MET A 1 -15.17 57.55 -13.38
C MET A 1 -14.28 56.59 -14.14
N THR A 2 -13.88 55.50 -13.49
CA THR A 2 -13.00 54.49 -14.09
C THR A 2 -13.76 53.74 -15.16
N LYS A 3 -13.44 54.01 -16.43
CA LYS A 3 -14.00 53.35 -17.61
C LYS A 3 -13.93 51.83 -17.43
N GLU A 4 -15.11 51.20 -17.52
CA GLU A 4 -15.32 49.78 -17.32
C GLU A 4 -14.43 48.99 -18.29
N ARG A 5 -13.52 48.19 -17.72
CA ARG A 5 -12.55 47.41 -18.47
C ARG A 5 -13.29 46.42 -19.37
N ASN A 6 -13.11 46.55 -20.68
CA ASN A 6 -13.34 45.57 -21.75
C ASN A 6 -14.08 44.30 -21.29
N PHE A 7 -15.40 44.41 -21.11
CA PHE A 7 -16.27 43.26 -20.87
C PHE A 7 -16.40 42.51 -22.19
N ASN A 8 -15.54 41.52 -22.42
CA ASN A 8 -15.70 40.61 -23.54
C ASN A 8 -16.81 39.60 -23.16
N PRO A 9 -18.01 39.68 -23.78
CA PRO A 9 -19.16 38.86 -23.39
C PRO A 9 -18.86 37.35 -23.54
N VAL A 10 -18.05 36.96 -24.52
CA VAL A 10 -17.65 35.56 -24.74
C VAL A 10 -16.75 35.06 -23.60
N GLN A 11 -15.84 35.90 -23.10
CA GLN A 11 -15.00 35.53 -21.95
C GLN A 11 -15.81 35.49 -20.65
N ALA A 12 -16.78 36.37 -20.48
CA ALA A 12 -17.69 36.34 -19.33
C ALA A 12 -18.53 35.05 -19.31
N GLN A 13 -19.06 34.62 -20.46
CA GLN A 13 -19.76 33.35 -20.62
C GLN A 13 -18.87 32.16 -20.29
N ARG A 14 -17.66 32.06 -20.85
CA ARG A 14 -16.71 30.97 -20.54
C ARG A 14 -16.32 30.92 -19.06
N LYS A 15 -16.12 32.08 -18.41
CA LYS A 15 -15.85 32.16 -16.97
C LYS A 15 -17.06 31.71 -16.16
N ALA A 16 -18.27 32.09 -16.54
CA ALA A 16 -19.50 31.64 -15.90
C ALA A 16 -19.70 30.12 -16.06
N GLU A 17 -19.47 29.57 -17.25
CA GLU A 17 -19.52 28.13 -17.52
C GLU A 17 -18.47 27.37 -16.71
N LYS A 18 -17.23 27.85 -16.66
CA LYS A 18 -16.17 27.26 -15.82
C LYS A 18 -16.53 27.31 -14.34
N ALA A 19 -17.10 28.42 -13.85
CA ALA A 19 -17.56 28.52 -12.47
C ALA A 19 -18.71 27.54 -12.17
N LYS A 20 -19.67 27.40 -13.09
CA LYS A 20 -20.74 26.39 -13.01
C LYS A 20 -20.18 24.96 -13.00
N ALA A 21 -19.22 24.67 -13.87
CA ALA A 21 -18.55 23.37 -13.94
C ALA A 21 -17.79 23.05 -12.64
N ILE A 22 -17.05 24.01 -12.08
CA ILE A 22 -16.37 23.84 -10.78
C ILE A 22 -17.38 23.65 -9.65
N LYS A 23 -18.47 24.42 -9.63
CA LYS A 23 -19.54 24.26 -8.62
C LYS A 23 -20.19 22.88 -8.73
N LYS A 24 -20.45 22.40 -9.95
CA LYS A 24 -20.94 21.04 -10.21
C LYS A 24 -19.95 19.98 -9.72
N GLY A 25 -18.67 20.10 -10.07
CA GLY A 25 -17.64 19.16 -9.61
C GLY A 25 -17.46 19.14 -8.09
N LYS A 26 -17.51 20.30 -7.42
CA LYS A 26 -17.49 20.37 -5.95
C LYS A 26 -18.74 19.75 -5.33
N ALA A 27 -19.91 19.97 -5.91
CA ALA A 27 -21.16 19.37 -5.45
C ALA A 27 -21.14 17.84 -5.62
N GLU A 28 -20.63 17.31 -6.74
CA GLU A 28 -20.46 15.87 -6.97
C GLU A 28 -19.44 15.25 -6.00
N ALA A 29 -18.31 15.92 -5.75
CA ALA A 29 -17.33 15.46 -4.77
C ALA A 29 -17.91 15.43 -3.34
N ALA A 30 -18.69 16.45 -2.98
CA ALA A 30 -19.41 16.50 -1.70
C ALA A 30 -20.48 15.40 -1.62
N ALA A 31 -21.26 15.16 -2.68
CA ALA A 31 -22.23 14.07 -2.75
C ALA A 31 -21.55 12.71 -2.58
N ARG A 32 -20.44 12.44 -3.28
CA ARG A 32 -19.64 11.20 -3.12
C ARG A 32 -19.13 11.04 -1.69
N ARG A 33 -18.72 12.13 -1.03
CA ARG A 33 -18.30 12.09 0.38
C ARG A 33 -19.48 11.79 1.30
N ASN A 34 -20.63 12.42 1.08
CA ASN A 34 -21.84 12.18 1.86
C ASN A 34 -22.33 10.74 1.69
N GLU A 35 -22.32 10.18 0.47
CA GLU A 35 -22.64 8.77 0.21
C GLU A 35 -21.71 7.83 0.96
N LYS A 36 -20.40 8.12 0.99
CA LYS A 36 -19.43 7.31 1.75
C LYS A 36 -19.67 7.39 3.26
N LEU A 37 -19.97 8.59 3.77
CA LEU A 37 -20.21 8.80 5.21
C LEU A 37 -21.55 8.18 5.64
N ALA A 38 -22.62 8.32 4.86
CA ALA A 38 -23.92 7.75 5.18
C ALA A 38 -23.94 6.21 5.16
N LYS A 39 -22.99 5.56 4.46
CA LYS A 39 -22.77 4.11 4.56
C LYS A 39 -22.19 3.67 5.91
N ARG A 40 -21.68 4.58 6.74
CA ARG A 40 -21.28 4.23 8.12
C ARG A 40 -22.52 4.09 9.00
N ASN A 41 -22.47 3.17 9.95
CA ASN A 41 -23.58 2.88 10.84
C ASN A 41 -23.56 3.84 12.05
N PRO A 42 -24.54 4.75 12.19
CA PRO A 42 -24.59 5.71 13.29
C PRO A 42 -24.78 5.02 14.65
N GLU A 43 -25.58 3.95 14.71
CA GLU A 43 -25.83 3.19 15.95
C GLU A 43 -24.54 2.57 16.50
N ARG A 44 -23.64 2.13 15.63
CA ARG A 44 -22.35 1.56 16.05
C ARG A 44 -21.44 2.61 16.65
N LEU A 45 -21.39 3.80 16.05
CA LEU A 45 -20.61 4.93 16.57
C LEU A 45 -21.16 5.39 17.91
N GLN A 46 -22.49 5.47 18.03
CA GLN A 46 -23.16 5.82 19.28
C GLN A 46 -22.80 4.83 20.39
N LYS A 47 -22.88 3.52 20.14
CA LYS A 47 -22.48 2.50 21.13
C LYS A 47 -21.05 2.67 21.61
N GLN A 48 -20.10 2.91 20.70
CA GLN A 48 -18.69 3.11 21.10
C GLN A 48 -18.50 4.36 21.95
N ILE A 49 -19.24 5.44 21.64
CA ILE A 49 -19.24 6.65 22.46
C ILE A 49 -19.83 6.36 23.83
N ASP A 50 -20.95 5.63 23.88
CA ASP A 50 -21.62 5.26 25.12
C ASP A 50 -20.72 4.37 25.98
N ASP A 51 -20.02 3.39 25.40
CA ASP A 51 -19.07 2.52 26.09
C ASP A 51 -17.91 3.34 26.71
N LEU A 52 -17.31 4.27 25.95
CA LEU A 52 -16.24 5.14 26.46
C LEU A 52 -16.76 6.12 27.53
N LYS A 53 -17.97 6.64 27.35
CA LYS A 53 -18.61 7.50 28.36
C LYS A 53 -19.00 6.71 29.61
N GLN A 54 -19.40 5.45 29.47
CA GLN A 54 -19.67 4.56 30.60
C GLN A 54 -18.40 4.33 31.42
N ILE A 55 -17.24 4.15 30.78
CA ILE A 55 -15.95 4.05 31.49
C ILE A 55 -15.66 5.33 32.28
N THR A 56 -15.92 6.52 31.70
CA THR A 56 -15.79 7.78 32.44
C THR A 56 -16.78 7.89 33.59
N ALA A 57 -18.02 7.46 33.40
CA ALA A 57 -19.08 7.52 34.40
C ALA A 57 -18.86 6.51 35.54
N SER A 58 -18.25 5.35 35.25
CA SER A 58 -17.85 4.37 36.25
C SER A 58 -16.62 4.78 37.06
N GLY A 59 -16.11 6.01 36.87
CA GLY A 59 -14.96 6.56 37.60
C GLY A 59 -13.60 6.15 37.02
N GLY A 60 -13.57 5.52 35.85
CA GLY A 60 -12.34 5.23 35.12
C GLY A 60 -11.88 6.46 34.35
N LYS A 61 -10.61 6.83 34.48
CA LYS A 61 -10.01 7.86 33.62
C LYS A 61 -9.70 7.27 32.25
N LEU A 62 -10.14 7.93 31.19
CA LEU A 62 -9.77 7.55 29.83
C LEU A 62 -8.28 7.80 29.63
N THR A 63 -7.64 6.94 28.85
CA THR A 63 -6.30 7.18 28.32
C THR A 63 -6.34 8.35 27.32
N LYS A 64 -5.22 9.05 27.13
CA LYS A 64 -5.11 10.13 26.10
C LYS A 64 -5.57 9.65 24.72
N HIS A 65 -5.29 8.38 24.41
CA HIS A 65 -5.74 7.76 23.17
C HIS A 65 -7.27 7.65 23.14
N GLU A 66 -7.90 7.12 24.18
CA GLU A 66 -9.36 7.00 24.27
C GLU A 66 -10.08 8.36 24.25
N GLU A 67 -9.51 9.40 24.86
CA GLU A 67 -10.03 10.78 24.77
C GLU A 67 -10.03 11.27 23.31
N SER A 68 -8.92 11.05 22.59
CA SER A 68 -8.81 11.39 21.17
C SER A 68 -9.78 10.57 20.31
N VAL A 69 -10.00 9.30 20.67
CA VAL A 69 -10.95 8.40 19.99
C VAL A 69 -12.38 8.88 20.22
N LEU A 70 -12.74 9.24 21.46
CA LEU A 70 -14.06 9.79 21.80
C LEU A 70 -14.33 11.04 20.95
N GLU A 71 -13.39 11.97 20.91
CA GLU A 71 -13.54 13.22 20.15
C GLU A 71 -13.73 12.95 18.65
N ASN A 72 -12.98 11.99 18.10
CA ASN A 72 -13.11 11.60 16.70
C ASN A 72 -14.43 10.89 16.41
N LEU A 73 -14.89 9.99 17.29
CA LEU A 73 -16.17 9.31 17.16
C LEU A 73 -17.35 10.28 17.21
N GLU A 74 -17.29 11.30 18.08
CA GLU A 74 -18.31 12.35 18.14
C GLU A 74 -18.36 13.20 16.88
N ARG A 75 -17.19 13.56 16.32
CA ARG A 75 -17.11 14.26 15.02
C ARG A 75 -17.66 13.39 13.90
N ASP A 76 -17.29 12.11 13.87
CA ASP A 76 -17.73 11.16 12.87
C ASP A 76 -19.25 10.98 12.92
N LEU A 77 -19.83 10.79 14.11
CA LEU A 77 -21.27 10.68 14.29
C LEU A 77 -22.00 11.90 13.74
N LYS A 78 -21.56 13.12 14.10
CA LYS A 78 -22.12 14.37 13.57
C LYS A 78 -22.02 14.43 12.03
N SER A 79 -20.89 14.01 11.47
CA SER A 79 -20.68 14.00 10.02
C SER A 79 -21.57 12.97 9.30
N VAL A 80 -21.79 11.80 9.91
CA VAL A 80 -22.63 10.73 9.39
C VAL A 80 -24.10 11.12 9.42
N LEU A 81 -24.58 11.72 10.53
CA LEU A 81 -25.94 12.25 10.61
C LEU A 81 -26.17 13.34 9.56
N LYS A 82 -25.28 14.32 9.46
CA LYS A 82 -25.37 15.38 8.44
C LYS A 82 -25.36 14.82 7.01
N ALA A 83 -24.52 13.83 6.74
CA ALA A 83 -24.46 13.17 5.43
C ALA A 83 -25.74 12.39 5.11
N ARG A 84 -26.35 11.76 6.12
CA ARG A 84 -27.64 11.06 5.99
C ARG A 84 -28.79 12.02 5.76
N GLU A 85 -28.85 13.12 6.49
CA GLU A 85 -29.83 14.18 6.26
C GLU A 85 -29.71 14.75 4.85
N ALA A 86 -28.49 14.97 4.36
CA ALA A 86 -28.25 15.44 2.99
C ALA A 86 -28.66 14.40 1.91
N LEU A 87 -28.70 13.10 2.26
CA LEU A 87 -29.15 12.03 1.37
C LEU A 87 -30.65 11.70 1.53
N GLY A 88 -31.25 12.08 2.66
CA GLY A 88 -32.64 11.76 3.00
C GLY A 88 -32.93 10.26 2.90
N ASP A 89 -34.00 9.92 2.18
CA ASP A 89 -34.48 8.55 1.99
C ASP A 89 -33.51 7.65 1.20
N ARG A 90 -32.49 8.22 0.55
CA ARG A 90 -31.44 7.45 -0.14
C ARG A 90 -30.40 6.87 0.80
N ALA A 91 -30.40 7.29 2.07
CA ALA A 91 -29.43 6.81 3.05
C ALA A 91 -29.65 5.32 3.37
N PRO A 92 -28.59 4.50 3.46
CA PRO A 92 -28.73 3.10 3.86
C PRO A 92 -29.30 2.98 5.28
N ILE A 93 -30.39 2.21 5.40
CA ILE A 93 -31.00 1.86 6.69
C ILE A 93 -30.26 0.67 7.31
N PHE A 94 -29.78 0.82 8.54
CA PHE A 94 -29.12 -0.23 9.30
C PHE A 94 -30.11 -0.78 10.35
N GLY A 95 -30.93 -1.76 9.96
CA GLY A 95 -31.96 -2.33 10.82
C GLY A 95 -31.42 -3.35 11.84
N ARG A 96 -31.94 -3.30 13.07
CA ARG A 96 -31.86 -4.39 14.07
C ARG A 96 -32.94 -5.44 13.74
N GLY A 97 -32.54 -6.60 13.23
CA GLY A 97 -33.41 -7.79 13.15
C GLY A 97 -34.08 -8.04 11.80
N GLY A 98 -33.81 -9.23 11.24
CA GLY A 98 -34.60 -9.85 10.18
C GLY A 98 -33.80 -10.21 8.90
N PRO A 99 -33.63 -11.50 8.56
CA PRO A 99 -33.07 -11.88 7.27
C PRO A 99 -34.05 -11.42 6.19
N ARG A 100 -33.64 -10.48 5.33
CA ARG A 100 -34.42 -10.09 4.16
C ARG A 100 -34.44 -11.24 3.17
N GLN A 101 -35.43 -12.11 3.35
CA GLN A 101 -36.08 -12.90 2.32
C GLN A 101 -36.45 -11.93 1.19
N GLY A 102 -35.77 -11.98 0.05
CA GLY A 102 -36.16 -11.17 -1.12
C GLY A 102 -35.05 -10.65 -2.04
N GLN A 103 -33.76 -10.77 -1.72
CA GLN A 103 -32.70 -10.47 -2.69
C GLN A 103 -32.18 -11.76 -3.34
N GLN A 104 -33.07 -12.47 -4.03
CA GLN A 104 -32.66 -13.36 -5.10
C GLN A 104 -32.12 -12.48 -6.24
N GLY A 105 -30.92 -12.78 -6.74
CA GLY A 105 -30.43 -12.17 -7.98
C GLY A 105 -29.41 -11.04 -7.82
N ASN A 106 -28.39 -11.21 -6.99
CA ASN A 106 -27.06 -10.77 -7.43
C ASN A 106 -25.96 -11.49 -6.65
N GLY A 107 -25.37 -12.48 -7.31
CA GLY A 107 -24.26 -13.24 -6.81
C GLY A 107 -23.14 -12.33 -6.32
N VAL A 108 -22.79 -12.50 -5.05
CA VAL A 108 -21.42 -12.28 -4.60
C VAL A 108 -20.55 -13.24 -5.42
N LEU A 109 -20.08 -12.74 -6.57
CA LEU A 109 -19.11 -13.37 -7.46
C LEU A 109 -17.92 -13.83 -6.60
N GLY A 110 -17.88 -15.10 -6.23
CA GLY A 110 -16.74 -15.65 -5.48
C GLY A 110 -17.05 -16.82 -4.55
N LYS A 111 -18.32 -17.11 -4.28
CA LYS A 111 -18.71 -18.32 -3.52
C LYS A 111 -19.59 -19.21 -4.37
N ARG A 112 -18.99 -19.81 -5.41
CA ARG A 112 -19.47 -21.12 -5.87
C ARG A 112 -19.26 -22.07 -4.71
N ARG A 113 -20.34 -22.46 -4.03
CA ARG A 113 -20.33 -23.68 -3.24
C ARG A 113 -19.96 -24.77 -4.24
N ARG A 114 -18.76 -25.33 -4.10
CA ARG A 114 -18.48 -26.64 -4.67
C ARG A 114 -19.34 -27.54 -3.82
N ASP A 115 -20.53 -27.87 -4.33
CA ASP A 115 -21.32 -28.94 -3.76
C ASP A 115 -20.38 -30.12 -3.61
N GLY A 116 -20.30 -30.62 -2.38
CA GLY A 116 -19.45 -31.72 -1.99
C GLY A 116 -20.02 -32.98 -2.61
N ASP A 117 -19.78 -33.14 -3.91
CA ASP A 117 -19.80 -34.45 -4.54
C ASP A 117 -18.60 -35.19 -3.96
N ASP A 118 -18.92 -36.04 -3.00
CA ASP A 118 -18.03 -37.05 -2.48
C ASP A 118 -17.57 -37.85 -3.68
N SER A 119 -16.31 -37.64 -4.10
CA SER A 119 -15.67 -38.33 -5.22
C SER A 119 -15.47 -39.78 -4.82
N SER A 120 -16.59 -40.49 -4.72
CA SER A 120 -16.65 -41.91 -4.49
C SER A 120 -16.03 -42.57 -5.70
N ASP A 121 -15.23 -43.59 -5.43
CA ASP A 121 -14.40 -44.43 -6.29
C ASP A 121 -15.14 -45.06 -7.51
N SER A 122 -16.37 -44.66 -7.82
CA SER A 122 -17.26 -45.26 -8.81
C SER A 122 -16.95 -44.97 -10.28
N ASP A 123 -16.14 -43.96 -10.61
CA ASP A 123 -15.84 -43.59 -12.01
C ASP A 123 -14.73 -44.43 -12.68
N VAL A 124 -14.01 -45.25 -11.92
CA VAL A 124 -12.93 -46.10 -12.44
C VAL A 124 -13.43 -47.55 -12.54
N PRO A 125 -13.37 -48.22 -13.72
CA PRO A 125 -13.72 -49.64 -13.83
C PRO A 125 -12.88 -50.52 -12.90
N ASP A 126 -13.46 -51.57 -12.33
CA ASP A 126 -12.80 -52.43 -11.33
C ASP A 126 -11.50 -53.08 -11.85
N ASP A 127 -11.44 -53.38 -13.15
CA ASP A 127 -10.23 -53.91 -13.81
C ASP A 127 -9.03 -52.94 -13.73
N VAL A 128 -9.28 -51.64 -13.71
CA VAL A 128 -8.24 -50.59 -13.61
C VAL A 128 -7.82 -50.38 -12.16
N LYS A 129 -8.75 -50.53 -11.20
CA LYS A 129 -8.46 -50.42 -9.76
C LYS A 129 -7.60 -51.56 -9.24
N ASN A 130 -7.76 -52.75 -9.82
CA ASN A 130 -7.03 -53.94 -9.43
C ASN A 130 -5.62 -54.02 -10.01
N ILE A 131 -5.22 -53.07 -10.88
CA ILE A 131 -3.85 -52.99 -11.37
C ILE A 131 -2.93 -52.72 -10.17
N PRO A 132 -2.01 -53.65 -9.83
CA PRO A 132 -1.14 -53.45 -8.68
C PRO A 132 -0.21 -52.27 -8.95
N MET A 133 -0.12 -51.38 -7.96
CA MET A 133 0.81 -50.26 -8.03
C MET A 133 2.26 -50.76 -8.14
N PRO A 134 3.11 -50.11 -8.94
CA PRO A 134 4.54 -50.40 -8.97
C PRO A 134 5.14 -50.38 -7.56
N ARG A 135 6.09 -51.28 -7.29
CA ARG A 135 6.71 -51.44 -5.97
C ARG A 135 7.36 -50.17 -5.40
N ASP A 136 7.63 -49.19 -6.26
CA ASP A 136 8.27 -47.91 -5.91
C ASP A 136 7.28 -46.76 -5.74
N THR A 137 5.96 -46.99 -5.77
CA THR A 137 5.01 -45.93 -5.44
C THR A 137 5.00 -45.73 -3.92
N PRO A 138 5.45 -44.57 -3.41
CA PRO A 138 5.44 -44.33 -1.99
C PRO A 138 4.01 -44.39 -1.43
N PRO A 139 3.84 -44.77 -0.16
CA PRO A 139 2.51 -44.80 0.46
C PRO A 139 1.84 -43.43 0.34
N PRO A 140 0.51 -43.39 0.17
CA PRO A 140 -0.22 -42.13 0.05
C PRO A 140 0.03 -41.27 1.30
N ILE A 141 0.17 -39.95 1.08
CA ILE A 141 0.38 -39.00 2.17
C ILE A 141 -0.84 -39.09 3.11
N PRO A 142 -0.63 -39.29 4.42
CA PRO A 142 -1.72 -39.40 5.37
C PRO A 142 -2.56 -38.12 5.36
N LYS A 143 -3.89 -38.31 5.36
CA LYS A 143 -4.86 -37.22 5.19
C LYS A 143 -4.68 -36.11 6.23
N GLU A 144 -4.25 -36.45 7.44
CA GLU A 144 -3.95 -35.51 8.53
C GLU A 144 -2.86 -34.50 8.15
N VAL A 145 -1.80 -34.94 7.47
CA VAL A 145 -0.70 -34.08 7.03
C VAL A 145 -1.18 -33.11 5.94
N LEU A 146 -2.01 -33.59 5.01
CA LEU A 146 -2.65 -32.73 4.01
C LEU A 146 -3.59 -31.71 4.66
N ASP A 147 -4.41 -32.14 5.62
CA ASP A 147 -5.35 -31.29 6.33
C ASP A 147 -4.63 -30.20 7.15
N GLN A 148 -3.51 -30.54 7.81
CA GLN A 148 -2.63 -29.57 8.46
C GLN A 148 -1.99 -28.58 7.48
N TRP A 149 -1.53 -29.05 6.32
CA TRP A 149 -0.97 -28.18 5.27
C TRP A 149 -1.99 -27.18 4.73
N TYR A 150 -3.21 -27.64 4.44
CA TYR A 150 -4.32 -26.77 4.01
C TYR A 150 -4.81 -25.85 5.13
N ALA A 151 -4.77 -26.28 6.39
CA ALA A 151 -5.12 -25.45 7.54
C ALA A 151 -4.09 -24.31 7.72
N LYS A 152 -2.79 -24.62 7.71
CA LYS A 152 -1.70 -23.63 7.78
C LYS A 152 -1.77 -22.62 6.64
N ARG A 153 -2.09 -23.08 5.43
CA ARG A 153 -2.25 -22.21 4.25
C ARG A 153 -3.48 -21.30 4.35
N ARG A 154 -4.57 -21.76 4.96
CA ARG A 154 -5.78 -20.95 5.22
C ARG A 154 -5.53 -19.93 6.33
N ALA A 155 -4.86 -20.33 7.42
CA ALA A 155 -4.49 -19.44 8.50
C ALA A 155 -3.65 -18.25 8.00
N ASN A 156 -2.67 -18.50 7.13
CA ASN A 156 -1.85 -17.45 6.50
C ASN A 156 -2.63 -16.51 5.56
N ARG A 157 -3.83 -16.89 5.11
CA ARG A 157 -4.70 -16.05 4.26
C ARG A 157 -5.75 -15.29 5.06
N ASN A 158 -6.00 -15.63 6.32
CA ASN A 158 -6.90 -14.90 7.20
C ASN A 158 -6.18 -13.65 7.75
N ALA A 159 -6.06 -12.62 6.90
CA ALA A 159 -5.51 -11.31 7.25
C ALA A 159 -6.39 -10.48 8.21
N ASN A 160 -7.35 -11.11 8.91
CA ASN A 160 -8.27 -10.46 9.85
C ASN A 160 -8.05 -10.88 11.32
N ASP A 161 -7.24 -11.91 11.61
CA ASP A 161 -7.09 -12.46 12.98
C ASP A 161 -5.70 -12.25 13.60
N THR A 162 -4.76 -11.58 12.92
CA THR A 162 -3.55 -11.07 13.59
C THR A 162 -3.81 -9.65 14.08
N PRO A 163 -3.78 -9.37 15.39
CA PRO A 163 -3.59 -7.99 15.83
C PRO A 163 -2.25 -7.53 15.23
N LEU A 164 -2.27 -6.41 14.51
CA LEU A 164 -1.03 -5.75 14.09
C LEU A 164 -0.20 -5.55 15.34
N GLY A 165 0.85 -6.37 15.49
CA GLY A 165 1.90 -6.11 16.46
C GLY A 165 2.40 -4.70 16.21
N GLN A 166 2.32 -3.88 17.26
CA GLN A 166 3.08 -2.67 17.52
C GLN A 166 4.14 -2.38 16.43
N ARG A 167 3.80 -1.49 15.49
CA ARG A 167 4.83 -0.64 14.87
C ARG A 167 4.87 0.64 15.68
N ASP A 168 5.57 0.55 16.81
CA ASP A 168 6.19 1.73 17.40
C ASP A 168 7.16 2.32 16.38
N GLY A 169 7.15 3.65 16.26
CA GLY A 169 8.09 4.40 15.43
C GLY A 169 7.42 5.17 14.30
N GLY A 170 6.65 6.20 14.67
CA GLY A 170 6.48 7.34 13.79
C GLY A 170 7.83 8.00 13.55
N THR A 171 8.31 7.99 12.31
CA THR A 171 9.34 8.92 11.84
C THR A 171 8.66 10.18 11.32
N PRO A 172 9.14 11.39 11.69
CA PRO A 172 8.55 12.64 11.25
C PRO A 172 8.78 12.82 9.75
N GLN A 173 7.70 13.10 9.02
CA GLN A 173 7.73 13.40 7.60
C GLN A 173 8.41 14.76 7.41
N GLN A 174 9.72 14.75 7.13
CA GLN A 174 10.39 15.88 6.50
C GLN A 174 9.78 16.10 5.12
N GLN A 175 9.40 17.34 4.85
CA GLN A 175 8.93 17.84 3.57
C GLN A 175 10.10 17.81 2.58
N GLY A 176 10.23 16.70 1.84
CA GLY A 176 11.09 16.58 0.66
C GLY A 176 10.20 16.28 -0.54
N GLY A 177 10.21 17.16 -1.55
CA GLY A 177 9.29 17.17 -2.67
C GLY A 177 9.15 15.81 -3.37
N THR A 178 7.90 15.42 -3.62
CA THR A 178 7.57 14.33 -4.53
C THR A 178 8.04 14.73 -5.94
N PRO A 179 8.93 13.99 -6.61
CA PRO A 179 9.17 14.23 -8.02
C PRO A 179 7.88 13.95 -8.80
N ALA A 180 7.52 14.87 -9.69
CA ALA A 180 6.31 14.78 -10.51
C ALA A 180 6.25 13.45 -11.29
N PRO A 181 5.05 12.90 -11.54
CA PRO A 181 4.91 11.69 -12.33
C PRO A 181 5.46 11.92 -13.74
N VAL A 182 6.58 11.26 -14.05
CA VAL A 182 7.21 11.33 -15.37
C VAL A 182 6.37 10.52 -16.35
N GLU A 183 5.75 11.21 -17.31
CA GLU A 183 5.01 10.58 -18.40
C GLU A 183 5.98 9.79 -19.29
N SER A 184 5.83 8.48 -19.38
CA SER A 184 6.67 7.60 -20.19
C SER A 184 6.34 7.74 -21.68
N LYS A 185 6.98 8.70 -22.35
CA LYS A 185 6.93 8.82 -23.81
C LYS A 185 7.67 7.63 -24.44
N THR A 186 6.93 6.73 -25.07
CA THR A 186 7.49 5.65 -25.90
C THR A 186 7.86 6.23 -27.26
N VAL A 187 9.16 6.43 -27.49
CA VAL A 187 9.72 6.76 -28.81
C VAL A 187 10.20 5.46 -29.44
N TYR A 188 9.77 5.17 -30.67
CA TYR A 188 10.25 4.01 -31.41
C TYR A 188 11.68 4.28 -31.91
N GLU A 189 12.66 3.96 -31.07
CA GLU A 189 14.07 3.94 -31.49
C GLU A 189 14.52 2.49 -31.75
N ALA A 190 15.21 2.29 -32.88
CA ALA A 190 15.72 0.98 -33.30
C ALA A 190 17.01 0.56 -32.58
N LYS A 191 17.36 1.20 -31.45
CA LYS A 191 18.56 0.86 -30.68
C LYS A 191 18.28 -0.37 -29.81
N PRO A 192 19.17 -1.39 -29.80
CA PRO A 192 19.00 -2.53 -28.92
C PRO A 192 19.12 -2.11 -27.45
N VAL A 193 18.18 -2.53 -26.61
CA VAL A 193 18.23 -2.31 -25.16
C VAL A 193 19.19 -3.33 -24.54
N VAL A 194 20.43 -2.90 -24.27
CA VAL A 194 21.41 -3.73 -23.56
C VAL A 194 21.11 -3.70 -22.07
N ARG A 195 20.90 -4.88 -21.46
CA ARG A 195 20.62 -5.00 -20.02
C ARG A 195 21.92 -5.17 -19.25
N ASP A 196 22.09 -4.35 -18.21
CA ASP A 196 23.21 -4.48 -17.27
C ASP A 196 22.93 -5.67 -16.33
N LEU A 197 23.32 -6.88 -16.74
CA LEU A 197 23.08 -8.11 -15.96
C LEU A 197 23.60 -8.02 -14.52
N LYS A 198 24.69 -7.27 -14.29
CA LYS A 198 25.24 -7.03 -12.94
C LYS A 198 24.28 -6.24 -12.06
N LYS A 199 23.60 -5.22 -12.60
CA LYS A 199 22.64 -4.39 -11.85
C LYS A 199 21.34 -5.15 -11.59
N GLU A 200 20.88 -5.92 -12.59
CA GLU A 200 19.70 -6.79 -12.44
C GLU A 200 19.95 -7.92 -11.43
N ALA A 201 21.15 -8.50 -11.41
CA ALA A 201 21.50 -9.51 -10.44
C ALA A 201 21.57 -8.93 -9.01
N VAL A 202 22.18 -7.75 -8.85
CA VAL A 202 22.23 -7.07 -7.54
C VAL A 202 20.83 -6.70 -7.06
N SER A 203 19.94 -6.23 -7.94
CA SER A 203 18.58 -5.86 -7.54
C SER A 203 17.66 -7.06 -7.28
N ALA A 204 17.86 -8.18 -7.98
CA ALA A 204 17.02 -9.38 -7.85
C ALA A 204 17.48 -10.33 -6.73
N PHE A 205 18.80 -10.48 -6.53
CA PHE A 205 19.35 -11.52 -5.64
C PHE A 205 19.88 -10.98 -4.30
N MET A 206 20.10 -9.68 -4.14
CA MET A 206 20.53 -9.13 -2.86
C MET A 206 19.33 -8.74 -1.98
N PRO A 207 19.27 -9.20 -0.72
CA PRO A 207 18.27 -8.73 0.21
C PRO A 207 18.34 -7.22 0.41
N THR A 208 17.18 -6.59 0.55
CA THR A 208 17.05 -5.13 0.73
C THR A 208 17.85 -4.61 1.93
N ALA A 209 17.91 -5.37 3.02
CA ALA A 209 18.69 -5.02 4.21
C ALA A 209 20.20 -4.90 3.90
N VAL A 210 20.75 -5.80 3.10
CA VAL A 210 22.17 -5.77 2.69
C VAL A 210 22.41 -4.62 1.73
N MET A 211 21.48 -4.39 0.78
CA MET A 211 21.56 -3.23 -0.12
C MET A 211 21.57 -1.92 0.67
N MET A 212 20.73 -1.76 1.69
CA MET A 212 20.69 -0.57 2.54
C MET A 212 22.00 -0.37 3.31
N LYS A 213 22.60 -1.44 3.86
CA LYS A 213 23.89 -1.37 4.56
C LYS A 213 25.03 -0.98 3.62
N MET A 214 25.08 -1.54 2.41
CA MET A 214 26.06 -1.16 1.39
C MET A 214 25.86 0.26 0.86
N GLN A 215 24.61 0.70 0.71
CA GLN A 215 24.28 2.08 0.32
C GLN A 215 24.69 3.09 1.40
N LYS A 216 24.45 2.76 2.67
CA LYS A 216 24.87 3.55 3.83
C LYS A 216 26.40 3.61 3.96
N GLY A 217 27.09 2.48 3.75
CA GLY A 217 28.56 2.43 3.72
C GLY A 217 29.19 3.15 2.52
N SER A 218 28.47 3.28 1.39
CA SER A 218 28.91 4.05 0.21
C SER A 218 28.49 5.52 0.24
N GLY A 219 27.92 6.01 1.34
CA GLY A 219 27.47 7.39 1.51
C GLY A 219 26.19 7.75 0.75
N LYS A 220 25.55 6.80 0.07
CA LYS A 220 24.26 6.97 -0.63
C LYS A 220 23.12 6.68 0.34
N GLY A 221 22.86 7.62 1.25
CA GLY A 221 21.80 7.44 2.26
C GLY A 221 21.67 8.54 3.32
N GLY A 222 22.44 9.62 3.19
CA GLY A 222 22.52 10.68 4.20
C GLY A 222 23.72 10.50 5.14
N LEU A 223 23.95 11.50 5.99
CA LEU A 223 25.02 11.50 6.99
C LEU A 223 24.77 10.35 7.97
N MET A 224 25.75 9.47 8.14
CA MET A 224 25.68 8.32 9.02
C MET A 224 26.19 8.69 10.41
N GLU A 225 25.48 8.26 11.45
CA GLU A 225 25.93 8.44 12.83
C GLU A 225 27.23 7.66 13.09
N PRO A 226 28.19 8.21 13.86
CA PRO A 226 29.50 7.59 14.07
C PRO A 226 29.40 6.18 14.70
N GLU A 227 28.42 5.94 15.58
CA GLU A 227 28.20 4.60 16.16
C GLU A 227 27.69 3.57 15.13
N GLU A 228 26.97 4.02 14.11
CA GLU A 228 26.47 3.14 13.05
C GLU A 228 27.57 2.84 12.01
N ALA A 229 28.51 3.78 11.83
CA ALA A 229 29.72 3.59 11.04
C ALA A 229 30.58 2.45 11.62
N ASP A 230 30.86 2.50 12.93
CA ASP A 230 31.64 1.47 13.62
C ASP A 230 31.01 0.08 13.53
N ARG A 231 29.66 -0.01 13.57
CA ARG A 231 28.95 -1.28 13.40
C ARG A 231 29.09 -1.79 11.98
N LEU A 232 28.94 -0.92 10.98
CA LEU A 232 29.10 -1.31 9.58
C LEU A 232 30.56 -1.64 9.23
N GLU A 233 31.55 -1.05 9.91
CA GLU A 233 32.95 -1.44 9.83
C GLU A 233 33.18 -2.83 10.45
N LYS A 234 32.63 -3.10 11.64
CA LYS A 234 32.68 -4.42 12.29
C LYS A 234 32.00 -5.51 11.45
N GLU A 235 30.89 -5.18 10.81
CA GLU A 235 30.16 -6.08 9.91
C GLU A 235 30.82 -6.21 8.51
N GLY A 236 31.87 -5.42 8.22
CA GLY A 236 32.63 -5.49 6.96
C GLY A 236 32.00 -4.78 5.77
N TYR A 237 30.99 -3.94 5.99
CA TYR A 237 30.33 -3.14 4.96
C TYR A 237 31.04 -1.80 4.67
N LEU A 238 31.90 -1.33 5.58
CA LEU A 238 32.86 -0.25 5.32
C LEU A 238 34.26 -0.83 5.15
N LYS A 239 34.94 -0.41 4.09
CA LYS A 239 36.35 -0.75 3.87
C LYS A 239 37.20 0.30 4.59
N THR A 240 37.81 -0.08 5.70
CA THR A 240 38.76 0.80 6.39
C THR A 240 39.93 1.09 5.45
N SER A 241 40.22 2.37 5.24
CA SER A 241 41.23 2.84 4.26
C SER A 241 42.67 2.48 4.62
N ALA A 242 42.90 1.68 5.67
CA ALA A 242 44.21 1.28 6.14
C ALA A 242 44.71 -0.09 5.61
N LYS A 243 43.94 -0.83 4.78
CA LYS A 243 44.31 -2.20 4.40
C LYS A 243 44.11 -2.60 2.94
N SER A 244 44.31 -1.69 1.99
CA SER A 244 44.50 -2.06 0.58
C SER A 244 45.60 -1.24 -0.08
N ALA A 245 46.85 -1.60 0.22
CA ALA A 245 47.94 -1.43 -0.73
C ALA A 245 47.81 -2.51 -1.82
N SER A 246 47.81 -2.05 -3.08
CA SER A 246 47.81 -2.78 -4.37
C SER A 246 46.51 -3.47 -4.84
N PRO A 247 46.05 -3.10 -6.05
CA PRO A 247 45.75 -4.04 -7.12
C PRO A 247 46.80 -3.94 -8.26
N PRO A 248 46.99 -5.00 -9.06
CA PRO A 248 47.97 -5.03 -10.15
C PRO A 248 47.53 -4.17 -11.35
N ILE A 249 48.55 -3.71 -12.06
CA ILE A 249 48.55 -2.88 -13.26
C ILE A 249 47.95 -3.64 -14.44
N GLU A 250 46.89 -3.10 -15.08
CA GLU A 250 46.60 -3.30 -16.51
C GLU A 250 46.07 -1.98 -17.14
N THR A 251 47.00 -1.26 -17.75
CA THR A 251 46.91 -0.38 -18.94
C THR A 251 45.61 0.40 -19.22
N SER A 252 45.58 1.68 -18.85
CA SER A 252 44.78 2.72 -19.53
C SER A 252 45.71 3.66 -20.30
N GLY A 253 45.43 3.89 -21.58
CA GLY A 253 46.22 4.72 -22.50
C GLY A 253 46.35 6.21 -22.09
N PRO A 254 47.22 6.98 -22.77
CA PRO A 254 47.64 8.29 -22.31
C PRO A 254 46.54 9.35 -22.45
N GLN A 255 46.16 9.96 -21.32
CA GLN A 255 45.44 11.24 -21.28
C GLN A 255 46.35 12.34 -21.82
N LYS A 256 45.92 13.04 -22.88
CA LYS A 256 46.44 14.35 -23.23
C LYS A 256 45.69 15.39 -22.39
N VAL A 257 46.39 16.04 -21.46
CA VAL A 257 45.93 17.25 -20.78
C VAL A 257 46.50 18.43 -21.57
N THR A 258 45.65 19.21 -22.23
CA THR A 258 46.00 20.52 -22.76
C THR A 258 45.72 21.54 -21.66
N MET A 259 46.78 22.14 -21.11
CA MET A 259 46.67 23.38 -20.33
C MET A 259 46.32 24.50 -21.31
N GLU A 260 45.16 25.10 -21.15
CA GLU A 260 44.78 26.36 -21.79
C GLU A 260 45.24 27.48 -20.85
N GLU A 261 46.28 28.21 -21.25
CA GLU A 261 46.74 29.45 -20.61
C GLU A 261 45.64 30.51 -20.69
N VAL A 262 45.30 31.10 -19.55
CA VAL A 262 44.53 32.34 -19.47
C VAL A 262 45.54 33.48 -19.54
N GLU A 263 45.64 34.12 -20.71
CA GLU A 263 46.25 35.45 -20.85
C GLU A 263 45.16 36.49 -20.59
N ASP A 264 45.19 37.10 -19.40
CA ASP A 264 44.59 38.40 -19.11
C ASP A 264 45.73 39.43 -19.07
N GLU A 265 45.83 40.33 -20.05
CA GLU A 265 46.32 41.73 -19.90
C GLU A 265 46.26 42.48 -21.25
N GLU A 266 45.21 43.27 -21.47
CA GLU A 266 45.20 44.75 -21.71
C GLU A 266 43.77 45.29 -21.90
#